data_AF-A0A2S8BGA8-F1
#
_entry.id   AF-A0A2S8BGA8-F1
#
_cell.length_a   1.000
_cell.length_b   1.000
_cell.length_c   1.000
_cell.angle_alpha   90.00
_cell.angle_beta   90.00
_cell.angle_gamma   90.00
#
_symmetry.space_group_name_H-M   'P 1'
#
loop_
_entity.id
_entity.type
_entity.pdbx_description
1 polymer ?
#
loop_
_entity_poly.entity_id
_entity_poly.type
_entity_poly.pdbx_seq_one_letter_code
_entity_poly.pdbx_strand_id
1 'polypeptide(L)' 'MIDMKPDADLDRVAEIAYGITEKLRDDPTRLYGELVGLWQQHPAKAAQLTMTLAAWFDPDTPLSVLWDRVESISRERAA' A
#
# COMPACT_ATOMS: atom_id res chain seq x y z
N MET A 1 -1.91 -18.61 13.93
CA MET A 1 -2.94 -18.89 12.89
C MET A 1 -2.75 -17.86 11.80
N ILE A 2 -2.64 -18.28 10.53
CA ILE A 2 -2.41 -17.37 9.40
C ILE A 2 -3.70 -16.62 9.09
N ASP A 3 -3.62 -15.31 8.90
CA ASP A 3 -4.75 -14.46 8.58
C ASP A 3 -4.82 -14.18 7.07
N MET A 4 -5.86 -14.73 6.45
CA MET A 4 -6.14 -14.57 5.03
C MET A 4 -7.14 -13.44 4.75
N LYS A 5 -7.53 -12.66 5.77
CA LYS A 5 -8.47 -11.56 5.56
C LYS A 5 -7.73 -10.33 5.04
N PRO A 6 -8.20 -9.75 3.92
CA PRO A 6 -7.74 -8.44 3.51
C PRO A 6 -8.17 -7.37 4.53
N ASP A 7 -7.43 -6.27 4.57
CA ASP A 7 -7.91 -5.06 5.22
C ASP A 7 -9.00 -4.43 4.35
N ALA A 8 -10.12 -4.06 4.99
CA ALA A 8 -11.28 -3.47 4.33
C ALA A 8 -11.10 -1.96 4.12
N ASP A 9 -10.20 -1.34 4.88
CA ASP A 9 -9.88 0.08 4.79
C ASP A 9 -8.70 0.28 3.83
N LEU A 10 -9.00 0.72 2.61
CA LEU A 10 -8.00 0.89 1.56
C LEU A 10 -7.10 2.12 1.79
N ASP A 11 -7.58 3.14 2.51
CA ASP A 11 -6.78 4.32 2.86
C ASP A 11 -5.70 3.92 3.88
N ARG A 12 -6.07 3.09 4.84
CA ARG A 12 -5.11 2.48 5.76
C ARG A 12 -4.08 1.61 5.04
N VAL A 13 -4.48 0.84 4.03
CA VAL A 13 -3.54 0.05 3.22
C VAL A 13 -2.57 0.98 2.46
N ALA A 14 -3.06 2.10 1.92
CA ALA A 14 -2.23 3.10 1.24
C ALA A 14 -1.25 3.80 2.18
N GLU A 15 -1.68 4.18 3.38
CA GLU A 15 -0.82 4.79 4.40
C GLU A 15 0.32 3.83 4.83
N ILE A 16 0.00 2.57 5.07
CA ILE A 16 1.00 1.55 5.40
C ILE A 16 1.98 1.34 4.25
N ALA A 17 1.47 1.26 3.01
CA ALA A 17 2.31 1.15 1.82
C ALA A 17 3.26 2.34 1.69
N TYR A 18 2.78 3.56 1.92
CA TYR A 18 3.61 4.76 1.92
C TYR A 18 4.71 4.70 2.99
N GLY A 19 4.36 4.36 4.24
CA GLY A 19 5.34 4.24 5.32
C GLY A 19 6.41 3.16 5.09
N ILE A 20 6.10 2.10 4.33
CA ILE A 20 7.11 1.12 3.88
C ILE A 20 8.17 1.78 3.00
N THR A 21 7.77 2.69 2.09
CA THR A 21 8.71 3.40 1.21
C THR A 21 9.64 4.34 1.99
N GLU A 22 9.15 4.96 3.07
CA GLU A 22 9.96 5.81 3.94
C GLU A 22 10.98 4.98 4.73
N LYS A 23 10.54 3.90 5.37
CA LYS A 23 11.43 2.98 6.11
C LYS A 23 12.51 2.35 5.24
N LEU A 24 12.22 2.11 3.96
CA LEU A 24 13.19 1.58 3.00
C LEU A 24 14.36 2.55 2.79
N ARG A 25 14.12 3.86 2.89
CA ARG A 25 15.14 4.90 2.77
C ARG A 25 16.03 5.01 4.01
N ASP A 26 15.48 4.73 5.19
CA ASP A 26 16.16 4.92 6.47
C ASP A 26 16.96 3.70 6.93
N ASP A 27 16.34 2.51 7.00
CA ASP A 27 17.00 1.25 7.41
C ASP A 27 16.40 0.04 6.68
N PRO A 28 16.93 -0.32 5.50
CA PRO A 28 16.37 -1.38 4.67
C PRO A 28 16.53 -2.79 5.27
N THR A 29 17.54 -3.01 6.13
CA THR A 29 17.80 -4.34 6.71
C THR A 29 16.78 -4.67 7.78
N ARG A 30 16.44 -3.69 8.62
CA ARG A 30 15.40 -3.84 9.62
C ARG A 30 14.02 -4.00 8.98
N LEU A 31 13.72 -3.23 7.95
CA LEU A 31 12.46 -3.32 7.21
C LEU A 31 12.24 -4.72 6.65
N TYR A 32 13.27 -5.37 6.10
CA TYR A 32 13.17 -6.73 5.57
C TYR A 32 12.63 -7.73 6.59
N GLY A 33 13.12 -7.70 7.84
CA GLY A 33 12.63 -8.59 8.90
C GLY A 33 11.17 -8.32 9.29
N GLU A 34 10.78 -7.06 9.43
CA GLU A 34 9.39 -6.65 9.74
C GLU A 34 8.43 -7.15 8.67
N LEU A 35 8.84 -7.00 7.42
CA LEU A 35 8.13 -7.41 6.23
C LEU A 35 7.97 -8.94 6.12
N VAL A 36 9.04 -9.71 6.32
CA VAL A 36 8.96 -11.18 6.34
C VAL A 36 7.96 -11.65 7.40
N GLY A 37 7.96 -11.04 8.59
CA GLY A 37 6.98 -11.34 9.63
C GLY A 37 5.55 -11.03 9.20
N LEU A 38 5.32 -9.88 8.57
CA LEU A 38 4.01 -9.49 8.05
C LEU A 38 3.50 -10.48 7.00
N TRP A 39 4.33 -10.87 6.02
CA TRP A 39 3.95 -11.80 4.96
C TRP A 39 3.65 -13.21 5.47
N GLN A 40 4.35 -13.68 6.51
CA GLN A 40 4.10 -14.99 7.13
C GLN A 40 2.78 -15.02 7.90
N GLN A 41 2.39 -13.93 8.54
CA GLN A 41 1.22 -13.88 9.42
C GLN A 41 -0.05 -13.40 8.70
N HIS A 42 0.08 -12.47 7.74
CA HIS A 42 -1.03 -11.80 7.06
C HIS A 42 -0.85 -11.75 5.53
N PRO A 43 -0.69 -12.90 4.86
CA PRO A 43 -0.37 -12.96 3.43
C PRO A 43 -1.39 -12.23 2.52
N ALA A 44 -2.68 -12.21 2.87
CA ALA A 44 -3.68 -11.49 2.09
C ALA A 44 -3.49 -9.97 2.16
N LYS A 45 -3.27 -9.43 3.36
CA LYS A 45 -2.95 -8.01 3.56
C LYS A 45 -1.64 -7.64 2.87
N ALA A 46 -0.69 -8.56 2.90
CA ALA A 46 0.61 -8.34 2.30
C ALA A 46 0.55 -8.34 0.75
N ALA A 47 -0.33 -9.15 0.14
CA ALA A 47 -0.65 -9.04 -1.28
C ALA A 47 -1.34 -7.71 -1.62
N GLN A 48 -2.27 -7.23 -0.77
CA GLN A 48 -2.89 -5.91 -0.96
C GLN A 48 -1.85 -4.78 -0.94
N LEU A 49 -0.93 -4.78 0.03
CA LEU A 49 0.13 -3.77 0.11
C LEU A 49 1.03 -3.79 -1.14
N THR A 50 1.41 -4.97 -1.63
CA THR A 50 2.17 -5.10 -2.88
C THR A 50 1.39 -4.56 -4.08
N MET A 51 0.10 -4.85 -4.18
CA MET A 51 -0.75 -4.31 -5.25
C MET A 51 -0.88 -2.78 -5.16
N THR A 52 -1.05 -2.22 -3.96
CA THR A 52 -1.12 -0.77 -3.75
C THR A 52 0.19 -0.08 -4.12
N LEU A 53 1.34 -0.64 -3.73
CA LEU A 53 2.65 -0.15 -4.15
C LEU A 53 2.82 -0.24 -5.68
N ALA A 54 2.41 -1.35 -6.30
CA ALA A 54 2.49 -1.52 -7.75
C ALA A 54 1.55 -0.56 -8.51
N ALA A 55 0.39 -0.24 -7.97
CA ALA A 55 -0.52 0.75 -8.55
C ALA A 55 0.02 2.18 -8.49
N TRP A 56 0.90 2.48 -7.53
CA TRP A 56 1.61 3.75 -7.43
C TRP A 56 2.88 3.78 -8.29
N PHE A 57 3.45 2.61 -8.59
CA PHE A 57 4.62 2.47 -9.43
C PHE A 57 4.20 2.39 -10.91
N ASP A 58 3.94 3.55 -11.49
CA ASP A 58 3.87 3.71 -12.95
C ASP A 58 5.06 4.57 -13.41
N PRO A 59 6.06 3.99 -14.10
CA PRO A 59 7.22 4.73 -14.56
C PRO A 59 6.90 5.76 -15.66
N ASP A 60 5.73 5.68 -16.31
CA ASP A 60 5.34 6.49 -17.46
C ASP A 60 4.14 7.43 -17.18
N THR A 61 3.49 7.33 -16.02
CA THR A 61 2.32 8.16 -15.66
C THR A 61 2.67 9.29 -14.67
N PRO A 62 2.37 10.57 -15.00
CA PRO A 62 2.55 11.69 -14.08
C PRO A 62 1.71 11.57 -12.81
N LEU A 63 2.31 11.87 -11.65
CA LEU A 63 1.68 11.79 -10.33
C LEU A 63 0.36 12.60 -10.22
N SER A 64 0.21 13.68 -11.00
CA SER A 64 -1.01 14.48 -11.06
C SER A 64 -2.22 13.69 -11.58
N VAL A 65 -2.01 12.76 -12.53
CA VAL A 65 -3.08 11.91 -13.08
C VAL A 65 -3.54 10.88 -12.04
N LEU A 66 -2.61 10.40 -11.21
CA LEU A 66 -2.93 9.48 -10.12
C LEU A 66 -3.74 10.20 -9.03
N TRP A 67 -3.40 11.44 -8.69
CA TRP A 67 -4.15 12.26 -7.73
C TRP A 67 -5.54 12.70 -8.24
N ASP A 68 -5.65 13.16 -9.49
CA ASP A 68 -6.94 13.56 -10.07
C ASP A 68 -7.95 12.40 -10.07
N ARG A 69 -7.46 11.17 -10.30
CA ARG A 69 -8.29 9.96 -10.28
C ARG A 69 -8.80 9.65 -8.87
N VAL A 70 -7.95 9.80 -7.86
CA VAL A 70 -8.32 9.64 -6.45
C VAL A 70 -9.35 10.69 -6.02
N GLU A 71 -9.14 11.95 -6.38
CA GLU A 71 -10.10 13.01 -6.04
C GLU A 71 -11.45 12.86 -6.73
N SER A 72 -11.46 12.45 -8.01
CA SER A 72 -12.70 12.25 -8.77
C SER A 72 -13.58 11.16 -8.15
N ILE A 73 -12.98 10.01 -7.82
CA ILE A 73 -13.67 8.88 -7.18
C ILE A 73 -14.18 9.28 -5.78
N SER A 74 -13.43 10.11 -5.05
CA SER A 74 -13.83 10.59 -3.73
C SER A 74 -14.99 11.57 -3.78
N ARG A 75 -15.02 12.46 -4.79
CA ARG A 75 -16.12 13.41 -5.02
C ARG A 75 -17.43 12.70 -5.40
N GLU A 76 -17.39 11.69 -6.25
CA GLU A 76 -18.58 10.92 -6.65
C GLU A 76 -19.23 10.17 -5.48
N ARG A 77 -18.47 9.82 -4.44
CA ARG A 77 -18.98 9.10 -3.26
C ARG A 77 -19.44 10.00 -2.13
N ALA A 78 -19.11 11.29 -2.18
CA ALA A 78 -19.53 12.29 -1.19
C ALA A 78 -20.81 13.05 -1.58
N ALA A 79 -21.35 12.79 -2.78
CA ALA A 79 -22.63 13.29 -3.29
C ALA A 79 -23.74 12.25 -3.11
#